data_AF-A0A800G1E3-F1
#
_entry.id   AF-A0A800G1E3-F1
#
_cell.length_a   1.000
_cell.length_b   1.000
_cell.length_c   1.000
_cell.angle_alpha   90.00
_cell.angle_beta   90.00
_cell.angle_gamma   90.00
#
_symmetry.space_group_name_H-M   'P 1'
#
loop_
_entity.id
_entity.type
_entity.pdbx_description
1 polymer ?
#
loop_
_entity_poly.entity_id
_entity_poly.type
_entity_poly.pdbx_seq_one_letter_code
_entity_poly.pdbx_strand_id
1 'polypeptide(L)'
;MSVRRLTPAGVGGVSVVEVSGSTSLGRLEEVLGRALPGEGRAALVRLMRTPADQGGPGGQDPRGEDLLDEGLLLHRGPECVELCLHGNPLLVQEVIQRLEPESEPDARERDLSVEAAAWQRLPHIESECGARLVLDQAQGALRREALAWARGEVSGPTSWVDRHRSSAALVRPPLVVLTGASNTGKSTLFNLLLGEERAMVSGELGTTRDTLAAPLALDDWVVRLVDTAGVRDLGSTAKGAVEAEGMRLGRELSARAELTLELVDYQGLSPDTWPDPAPEPGRRVLVSRADAMSEELAASNGKLAISALRDPEHARALVGDLILEGLGCTGREARWQADRGVPLELERAEALDGARPLPPGEARESRVLGVLNGDTSGQVSPSTRVAHGNPHP
;
A
#
# COMPACT_ATOMS: atom_id res chain seq x y z
N MET A 1 -18.60 5.86 21.09
CA MET A 1 -17.77 4.81 21.70
C MET A 1 -16.69 4.54 20.68
N SER A 2 -15.48 5.05 20.92
CA SER A 2 -14.36 4.77 20.03
C SER A 2 -13.04 4.82 20.78
N VAL A 3 -12.33 3.71 20.80
CA VAL A 3 -10.92 3.62 21.19
C VAL A 3 -10.11 3.41 19.93
N ARG A 4 -9.27 4.38 19.60
CA ARG A 4 -8.57 4.44 18.32
C ARG A 4 -7.08 4.60 18.54
N ARG A 5 -6.27 3.76 17.88
CA ARG A 5 -4.82 3.98 17.86
C ARG A 5 -4.50 5.11 16.87
N LEU A 6 -3.84 6.17 17.35
CA LEU A 6 -3.38 7.29 16.51
C LEU A 6 -1.99 7.06 15.91
N THR A 7 -1.24 6.10 16.45
CA THR A 7 0.07 5.68 15.93
C THR A 7 -0.03 4.42 15.07
N PRO A 8 0.90 4.19 14.13
CA PRO A 8 0.95 2.95 13.36
C PRO A 8 1.06 1.71 14.24
N ALA A 9 0.48 0.60 13.79
CA ALA A 9 0.69 -0.71 14.44
C ALA A 9 2.16 -1.17 14.32
N GLY A 10 2.64 -1.93 15.29
CA GLY A 10 4.03 -2.40 15.34
C GLY A 10 4.81 -1.96 16.58
N VAL A 11 6.07 -2.40 16.63
CA VAL A 11 6.98 -2.16 17.76
C VAL A 11 7.58 -0.76 17.64
N GLY A 12 7.46 0.04 18.69
CA GLY A 12 8.02 1.39 18.74
C GLY A 12 8.28 1.86 20.18
N GLY A 13 8.83 3.07 20.33
CA GLY A 13 9.06 3.66 21.66
C GLY A 13 7.77 4.07 22.35
N VAL A 14 6.83 4.65 21.60
CA VAL A 14 5.55 5.18 22.12
C VAL A 14 4.41 4.80 21.18
N SER A 15 3.24 4.52 21.74
CA SER A 15 1.98 4.36 21.00
C SER A 15 0.93 5.28 21.59
N VAL A 16 0.27 6.07 20.75
CA VAL A 16 -0.82 6.97 21.17
C VAL A 16 -2.17 6.33 20.85
N VAL A 17 -3.06 6.34 21.83
CA VAL A 17 -4.44 5.83 21.75
C VAL A 17 -5.41 6.96 22.13
N GLU A 18 -6.31 7.31 21.24
CA GLU A 18 -7.45 8.16 21.52
C GLU A 18 -8.58 7.34 22.14
N VAL A 19 -9.19 7.85 23.20
CA VAL A 19 -10.35 7.25 23.87
C VAL A 19 -11.45 8.30 23.88
N SER A 20 -12.56 8.00 23.22
CA SER A 20 -13.67 8.94 23.07
C SER A 20 -15.04 8.35 23.42
N GLY A 21 -15.88 9.21 24.00
CA GLY A 21 -17.24 8.90 24.45
C GLY A 21 -17.31 8.47 25.92
N SER A 22 -18.33 8.95 26.61
CA SER A 22 -18.59 8.72 28.05
C SER A 22 -18.41 7.26 28.52
N THR A 23 -18.86 6.25 27.76
CA THR A 23 -18.68 4.84 28.15
C THR A 23 -17.21 4.40 28.18
N SER A 24 -16.44 4.72 27.14
CA SER A 24 -15.02 4.34 27.04
C SER A 24 -14.18 5.14 28.04
N LEU A 25 -14.55 6.38 28.32
CA LEU A 25 -13.94 7.20 29.37
C LEU A 25 -14.20 6.66 30.78
N GLY A 26 -15.42 6.20 31.08
CA GLY A 26 -15.72 5.56 32.37
C GLY A 26 -14.89 4.29 32.60
N ARG A 27 -14.73 3.45 31.56
CA ARG A 27 -13.82 2.29 31.63
C ARG A 27 -12.37 2.68 31.80
N LEU A 28 -11.93 3.78 31.20
CA LEU A 28 -10.58 4.29 31.40
C LEU A 28 -10.37 4.70 32.86
N GLU A 29 -11.34 5.36 33.50
CA GLU A 29 -11.27 5.67 34.94
C GLU A 29 -11.16 4.41 35.81
N GLU A 30 -11.89 3.35 35.46
CA GLU A 30 -11.79 2.04 36.13
C GLU A 30 -10.39 1.41 35.99
N VAL A 31 -9.83 1.41 34.78
CA VAL A 31 -8.48 0.86 34.50
C VAL A 31 -7.39 1.67 35.21
N LEU A 32 -7.58 2.98 35.33
CA LEU A 32 -6.67 3.88 36.04
C LEU A 32 -6.86 3.84 37.57
N GLY A 33 -8.01 3.36 38.05
CA GLY A 33 -8.41 3.44 39.46
C GLY A 33 -8.55 4.87 39.99
N ARG A 34 -8.76 5.85 39.10
CA ARG A 34 -8.85 7.28 39.45
C ARG A 34 -9.62 8.06 38.38
N ALA A 35 -10.16 9.22 38.78
CA ALA A 35 -10.80 10.15 37.87
C ALA A 35 -9.81 10.77 36.86
N LEU A 36 -10.32 11.08 35.66
CA LEU A 36 -9.57 11.77 34.60
C LEU A 36 -9.16 13.19 35.03
N PRO A 37 -8.00 13.69 34.55
CA PRO A 37 -7.63 15.09 34.76
C PRO A 37 -8.62 16.04 34.07
N GLY A 38 -8.71 17.29 34.52
CA GLY A 38 -9.59 18.28 33.89
C GLY A 38 -9.23 18.58 32.42
N GLU A 39 -10.17 19.13 31.66
CA GLU A 39 -9.99 19.45 30.24
C GLU A 39 -8.73 20.31 30.00
N GLY A 40 -7.97 19.98 28.95
CA GLY A 40 -6.72 20.65 28.60
C GLY A 40 -5.53 20.32 29.52
N ARG A 41 -5.68 19.40 30.47
CA ARG A 41 -4.60 18.97 31.37
C ARG A 41 -4.00 17.64 30.92
N ALA A 42 -2.72 17.50 31.21
CA ALA A 42 -1.99 16.24 31.09
C ALA A 42 -1.68 15.68 32.49
N ALA A 43 -1.66 14.35 32.61
CA ALA A 43 -1.26 13.65 33.83
C ALA A 43 -0.48 12.38 33.50
N LEU A 44 0.53 12.08 34.31
CA LEU A 44 1.12 10.75 34.31
C LEU A 44 0.11 9.79 34.94
N VAL A 45 -0.15 8.67 34.26
CA VAL A 45 -1.12 7.67 34.67
C VAL A 45 -0.46 6.30 34.72
N ARG A 46 -0.95 5.46 35.64
CA ARG A 46 -0.54 4.06 35.76
C ARG A 46 -1.75 3.21 35.41
N LEU A 47 -1.61 2.37 34.40
CA LEU A 47 -2.64 1.42 33.99
C LEU A 47 -2.40 0.13 34.75
N MET A 48 -3.42 -0.35 35.46
CA MET A 48 -3.31 -1.55 36.29
C MET A 48 -3.86 -2.77 35.54
N ARG A 49 -3.22 -3.94 35.74
CA ARG A 49 -3.70 -5.23 35.20
C ARG A 49 -4.95 -5.71 35.93
N THR A 50 -5.13 -5.41 37.20
CA THR A 50 -6.41 -5.60 37.92
C THR A 50 -7.00 -4.26 38.37
N PRO A 51 -8.32 -4.03 38.25
CA PRO A 51 -8.96 -2.84 38.81
C PRO A 51 -8.72 -2.78 40.33
N ALA A 52 -8.44 -1.60 40.86
CA ALA A 52 -8.28 -1.42 42.30
C ALA A 52 -9.57 -1.79 43.03
N ASP A 53 -9.51 -2.80 43.90
CA ASP A 53 -10.64 -3.19 44.75
C ASP A 53 -11.03 -1.98 45.62
N GLN A 54 -12.26 -1.46 45.46
CA GLN A 54 -12.73 -0.25 46.15
C GLN A 54 -13.03 -0.46 47.64
N GLY A 55 -12.29 -1.31 48.35
CA GLY A 55 -12.63 -1.69 49.72
C GLY A 55 -11.50 -2.29 50.54
N GLY A 56 -10.56 -1.46 51.01
CA GLY A 56 -9.65 -1.85 52.07
C GLY A 56 -8.80 -0.68 52.60
N PRO A 57 -8.71 -0.47 53.92
CA PRO A 57 -7.87 0.58 54.48
C PRO A 57 -6.41 0.12 54.42
N GLY A 58 -5.72 0.48 53.34
CA GLY A 58 -4.30 0.19 53.18
C GLY A 58 -3.88 0.33 51.73
N GLY A 59 -3.51 1.54 51.32
CA GLY A 59 -2.69 1.75 50.13
C GLY A 59 -1.36 1.02 50.33
N GLN A 60 -1.28 -0.23 49.88
CA GLN A 60 -0.02 -0.92 49.68
C GLN A 60 0.24 -0.95 48.18
N ASP A 61 1.35 -0.33 47.81
CA ASP A 61 1.95 -0.37 46.48
C ASP A 61 2.06 -1.83 46.02
N PRO A 62 1.33 -2.24 44.97
CA PRO A 62 1.29 -3.63 44.53
C PRO A 62 2.54 -3.92 43.68
N ARG A 63 3.72 -3.96 44.32
CA ARG A 63 4.96 -4.61 43.86
C ARG A 63 5.25 -4.62 42.34
N GLY A 64 4.90 -3.61 41.54
CA GLY A 64 5.15 -3.55 40.09
C GLY A 64 4.60 -4.72 39.21
N GLU A 65 4.16 -5.83 39.80
CA GLU A 65 3.70 -7.04 39.10
C GLU A 65 2.30 -6.86 38.49
N ASP A 66 1.51 -5.93 39.05
CA ASP A 66 0.16 -5.61 38.59
C ASP A 66 0.09 -4.35 37.72
N LEU A 67 1.25 -3.77 37.36
CA LEU A 67 1.34 -2.62 36.47
C LEU A 67 1.29 -3.10 35.02
N LEU A 68 0.28 -2.64 34.28
CA LEU A 68 0.17 -2.88 32.84
C LEU A 68 1.08 -1.93 32.09
N ASP A 69 0.98 -0.62 32.35
CA ASP A 69 1.86 0.39 31.77
C ASP A 69 1.90 1.69 32.60
N GLU A 70 2.93 2.51 32.36
CA GLU A 70 2.92 3.93 32.75
C GLU A 70 2.85 4.79 31.48
N GLY A 71 1.88 5.70 31.45
CA GLY A 71 1.59 6.51 30.27
C GLY A 71 1.32 7.97 30.61
N LEU A 72 1.29 8.80 29.57
CA LEU A 72 0.85 10.19 29.66
C LEU A 72 -0.57 10.28 29.11
N LEU A 73 -1.51 10.77 29.91
CA LEU A 73 -2.87 11.04 29.48
C LEU A 73 -3.04 12.54 29.26
N LEU A 74 -3.60 12.93 28.12
CA LEU A 74 -3.96 14.31 27.77
C LEU A 74 -5.49 14.40 27.55
N HIS A 75 -6.17 15.27 28.29
CA HIS A 75 -7.60 15.49 28.10
C HIS A 75 -7.83 16.57 27.03
N ARG A 76 -8.33 16.18 25.85
CA ARG A 76 -8.41 17.04 24.66
C ARG A 76 -9.75 17.73 24.46
N GLY A 77 -10.80 17.25 25.10
CA GLY A 77 -12.13 17.83 25.05
C GLY A 77 -13.11 17.01 25.90
N PRO A 78 -14.37 17.45 26.05
CA PRO A 78 -15.31 16.95 27.05
C PRO A 78 -15.60 15.45 26.98
N GLU A 79 -15.38 14.81 25.83
CA GLU A 79 -15.50 13.36 25.67
C GLU A 79 -14.32 12.73 24.91
N CYS A 80 -13.12 13.31 25.00
CA CYS A 80 -11.95 12.83 24.25
C CYS A 80 -10.64 12.99 25.04
N VAL A 81 -9.92 11.88 25.21
CA VAL A 81 -8.57 11.87 25.79
C VAL A 81 -7.59 11.13 24.88
N GLU A 82 -6.32 11.55 24.91
CA GLU A 82 -5.21 10.83 24.31
C GLU A 82 -4.38 10.16 25.41
N LEU A 83 -4.04 8.89 25.20
CA LEU A 83 -3.25 8.07 26.09
C LEU A 83 -1.97 7.64 25.37
N CYS A 84 -0.84 8.16 25.80
CA CYS A 84 0.48 7.82 25.30
C CYS A 84 1.07 6.68 26.14
N LEU A 85 1.22 5.51 25.53
CA LEU A 85 1.70 4.26 26.10
C LEU A 85 3.09 3.89 25.56
N HIS A 86 3.74 2.91 26.16
CA HIS A 86 4.88 2.26 25.52
C HIS A 86 4.45 1.55 24.23
N GLY A 87 5.29 1.62 23.19
CA GLY A 87 4.96 1.09 21.86
C GLY A 87 5.07 -0.43 21.72
N ASN A 88 4.76 -1.21 22.77
CA ASN A 88 4.66 -2.67 22.70
C ASN A 88 3.28 -3.06 22.15
N PRO A 89 3.18 -3.74 20.99
CA PRO A 89 1.90 -4.12 20.37
C PRO A 89 0.94 -4.89 21.29
N LEU A 90 1.46 -5.84 22.08
CA LEU A 90 0.64 -6.69 22.95
C LEU A 90 0.03 -5.89 24.11
N LEU A 91 0.81 -4.95 24.65
CA LEU A 91 0.39 -4.05 25.71
C LEU A 91 -0.70 -3.10 25.22
N VAL A 92 -0.48 -2.46 24.07
CA VAL A 92 -1.45 -1.55 23.47
C VAL A 92 -2.75 -2.30 23.15
N GLN A 93 -2.65 -3.51 22.63
CA GLN A 93 -3.81 -4.35 22.35
C GLN A 93 -4.58 -4.73 23.63
N GLU A 94 -3.87 -5.10 24.70
CA GLU A 94 -4.48 -5.40 26.01
C GLU A 94 -5.24 -4.17 26.57
N VAL A 95 -4.65 -2.97 26.49
CA VAL A 95 -5.32 -1.72 26.91
C VAL A 95 -6.57 -1.46 26.08
N ILE A 96 -6.49 -1.55 24.75
CA ILE A 96 -7.63 -1.31 23.87
C ILE A 96 -8.75 -2.32 24.13
N GLN A 97 -8.43 -3.62 24.31
CA GLN A 97 -9.42 -4.66 24.63
C GLN A 97 -10.15 -4.40 25.95
N ARG A 98 -9.48 -3.82 26.96
CA ARG A 98 -10.12 -3.47 28.24
C ARG A 98 -11.07 -2.30 28.10
N LEU A 99 -10.68 -1.29 27.33
CA LEU A 99 -11.52 -0.11 27.10
C LEU A 99 -12.71 -0.44 26.17
N GLU A 100 -12.51 -1.36 25.22
CA GLU A 100 -13.53 -1.82 24.27
C GLU A 100 -13.47 -3.34 24.04
N PRO A 101 -14.13 -4.13 24.91
CA PRO A 101 -14.14 -5.59 24.83
C PRO A 101 -15.01 -6.15 23.71
N GLU A 102 -15.98 -5.37 23.19
CA GLU A 102 -16.90 -5.81 22.13
C GLU A 102 -16.46 -5.41 20.71
N SER A 103 -15.40 -4.61 20.55
CA SER A 103 -14.95 -4.17 19.22
C SER A 103 -14.10 -5.27 18.57
N GLU A 104 -14.62 -5.90 17.51
CA GLU A 104 -13.86 -6.87 16.70
C GLU A 104 -12.55 -6.24 16.18
N PRO A 105 -11.41 -6.96 16.17
CA PRO A 105 -10.13 -6.44 15.69
C PRO A 105 -10.21 -5.86 14.27
N ASP A 106 -10.99 -6.52 13.40
CA ASP A 106 -11.20 -6.16 11.99
C ASP A 106 -12.04 -4.89 11.79
N ALA A 107 -12.92 -4.56 12.75
CA ALA A 107 -13.71 -3.34 12.71
C ALA A 107 -12.84 -2.10 12.99
N ARG A 108 -11.78 -2.25 13.81
CA ARG A 108 -10.89 -1.16 14.24
C ARG A 108 -10.03 -0.59 13.11
N GLU A 109 -9.76 -1.38 12.08
CA GLU A 109 -9.05 -0.91 10.88
C GLU A 109 -9.99 -0.20 9.88
N ARG A 110 -11.29 -0.54 9.88
CA ARG A 110 -12.28 0.01 8.93
C ARG A 110 -12.77 1.40 9.31
N ASP A 111 -12.76 1.74 10.60
CA ASP A 111 -13.26 3.04 11.13
C ASP A 111 -12.19 4.13 11.26
N LEU A 112 -11.00 3.93 10.69
CA LEU A 112 -9.98 4.96 10.71
C LEU A 112 -10.40 6.16 9.85
N SER A 113 -10.07 7.38 10.26
CA SER A 113 -10.05 8.52 9.34
C SER A 113 -8.97 8.34 8.28
N VAL A 114 -9.10 9.07 7.18
CA VAL A 114 -8.13 9.08 6.08
C VAL A 114 -6.72 9.41 6.53
N GLU A 115 -6.57 10.30 7.51
CA GLU A 115 -5.26 10.71 8.03
C GLU A 115 -4.57 9.58 8.81
N ALA A 116 -5.27 8.88 9.70
CA ALA A 116 -4.61 7.80 10.44
C ALA A 116 -4.34 6.58 9.56
N ALA A 117 -5.22 6.29 8.60
CA ALA A 117 -4.95 5.25 7.61
C ALA A 117 -3.69 5.59 6.79
N ALA A 118 -3.49 6.86 6.43
CA ALA A 118 -2.28 7.32 5.76
C ALA A 118 -1.04 7.21 6.67
N TRP A 119 -1.12 7.62 7.94
CA TRP A 119 -0.02 7.44 8.91
C TRP A 119 0.38 5.98 9.09
N GLN A 120 -0.59 5.06 9.13
CA GLN A 120 -0.34 3.63 9.22
C GLN A 120 0.37 3.07 7.97
N ARG A 121 0.04 3.58 6.79
CA ARG A 121 0.64 3.15 5.53
C ARG A 121 2.06 3.68 5.33
N LEU A 122 2.34 4.89 5.80
CA LEU A 122 3.59 5.61 5.51
C LEU A 122 4.87 4.80 5.75
N PRO A 123 5.04 4.01 6.84
CA PRO A 123 6.25 3.22 7.08
C PRO A 123 6.48 2.09 6.07
N HIS A 124 5.46 1.71 5.31
CA HIS A 124 5.49 0.60 4.36
C HIS A 124 5.67 1.05 2.91
N ILE A 125 5.82 2.36 2.66
CA ILE A 125 5.97 2.88 1.31
C ILE A 125 7.43 2.82 0.86
N GLU A 126 7.70 2.09 -0.22
CA GLU A 126 9.05 1.90 -0.75
C GLU A 126 9.53 3.07 -1.63
N SER A 127 8.62 3.80 -2.30
CA SER A 127 8.94 4.95 -3.14
C SER A 127 9.01 6.25 -2.32
N GLU A 128 10.05 7.07 -2.56
CA GLU A 128 10.14 8.42 -1.96
C GLU A 128 8.93 9.30 -2.35
N CYS A 129 8.55 9.28 -3.63
CA CYS A 129 7.39 10.01 -4.12
C CYS A 129 6.08 9.46 -3.55
N GLY A 130 5.98 8.14 -3.40
CA GLY A 130 4.88 7.51 -2.65
C GLY A 130 4.80 7.97 -1.20
N ALA A 131 5.94 8.04 -0.50
CA ALA A 131 6.00 8.46 0.89
C ALA A 131 5.58 9.93 1.02
N ARG A 132 6.01 10.82 0.11
CA ARG A 132 5.55 12.21 0.06
C ARG A 132 4.04 12.31 -0.17
N LEU A 133 3.51 11.54 -1.11
CA LEU A 133 2.08 11.49 -1.39
C LEU A 133 1.28 11.06 -0.16
N VAL A 134 1.69 9.97 0.49
CA VAL A 134 1.01 9.45 1.69
C VAL A 134 1.15 10.41 2.87
N LEU A 135 2.31 11.08 3.02
CA LEU A 135 2.52 12.11 4.03
C LEU A 135 1.57 13.29 3.85
N ASP A 136 1.38 13.78 2.62
CA ASP A 136 0.40 14.85 2.34
C ASP A 136 -1.01 14.44 2.80
N GLN A 137 -1.39 13.17 2.55
CA GLN A 137 -2.70 12.66 2.98
C GLN A 137 -2.80 12.54 4.51
N ALA A 138 -1.72 12.10 5.15
CA ALA A 138 -1.60 12.02 6.61
C ALA A 138 -1.67 13.40 7.28
N GLN A 139 -1.24 14.44 6.56
CA GLN A 139 -1.35 15.85 6.94
C GLN A 139 -2.69 16.49 6.50
N GLY A 140 -3.61 15.72 5.93
CA GLY A 140 -4.98 16.15 5.63
C GLY A 140 -5.20 16.75 4.24
N ALA A 141 -4.31 16.53 3.26
CA ALA A 141 -4.48 17.03 1.89
C ALA A 141 -5.83 16.60 1.28
N LEU A 142 -6.16 15.30 1.33
CA LEU A 142 -7.46 14.78 0.87
C LEU A 142 -8.63 15.45 1.59
N ARG A 143 -8.58 15.58 2.92
CA ARG A 143 -9.66 16.23 3.69
C ARG A 143 -9.87 17.66 3.25
N ARG A 144 -8.79 18.45 3.13
CA ARG A 144 -8.88 19.85 2.69
C ARG A 144 -9.52 19.96 1.31
N GLU A 145 -9.01 19.23 0.32
CA GLU A 145 -9.53 19.30 -1.05
C GLU A 145 -10.96 18.77 -1.15
N ALA A 146 -11.27 17.62 -0.52
CA ALA A 146 -12.60 17.02 -0.58
C ALA A 146 -13.66 17.89 0.09
N LEU A 147 -13.37 18.54 1.22
CA LEU A 147 -14.31 19.44 1.88
C LEU A 147 -14.48 20.75 1.11
N ALA A 148 -13.40 21.34 0.57
CA ALA A 148 -13.49 22.50 -0.30
C ALA A 148 -14.32 22.20 -1.55
N TRP A 149 -14.14 21.02 -2.14
CA TRP A 149 -14.96 20.52 -3.25
C TRP A 149 -16.42 20.33 -2.84
N ALA A 150 -16.66 19.81 -1.64
CA ALA A 150 -18.01 19.60 -1.11
C ALA A 150 -18.78 20.92 -0.92
N ARG A 151 -18.09 21.96 -0.49
CA ARG A 151 -18.62 23.33 -0.34
C ARG A 151 -18.69 24.11 -1.65
N GLY A 152 -18.12 23.58 -2.74
CA GLY A 152 -18.10 24.25 -4.05
C GLY A 152 -17.04 25.34 -4.19
N GLU A 153 -16.06 25.38 -3.28
CA GLU A 153 -14.93 26.31 -3.30
C GLU A 153 -13.91 25.96 -4.40
N VAL A 154 -13.82 24.67 -4.74
CA VAL A 154 -12.99 24.15 -5.83
C VAL A 154 -13.79 23.17 -6.69
N SER A 155 -13.39 22.99 -7.94
CA SER A 155 -14.07 22.06 -8.86
C SER A 155 -13.86 20.58 -8.50
N GLY A 156 -12.77 20.25 -7.80
CA GLY A 156 -12.34 18.88 -7.51
C GLY A 156 -11.92 18.11 -8.78
N PRO A 157 -11.52 16.82 -8.66
CA PRO A 157 -11.25 15.97 -9.83
C PRO A 157 -12.52 15.62 -10.60
N THR A 158 -12.34 15.27 -11.87
CA THR A 158 -13.38 14.62 -12.69
C THR A 158 -13.84 13.30 -12.09
N SER A 159 -12.90 12.48 -11.59
CA SER A 159 -13.16 11.27 -10.81
C SER A 159 -12.11 11.09 -9.72
N TRP A 160 -12.58 10.82 -8.51
CA TRP A 160 -11.72 10.41 -7.39
C TRP A 160 -11.17 9.00 -7.59
N VAL A 161 -11.95 8.10 -8.20
CA VAL A 161 -11.52 6.74 -8.57
C VAL A 161 -10.37 6.76 -9.57
N ASP A 162 -10.45 7.57 -10.63
CA ASP A 162 -9.35 7.68 -11.59
C ASP A 162 -8.09 8.24 -10.93
N ARG A 163 -8.23 9.19 -10.01
CA ARG A 163 -7.12 9.74 -9.23
C ARG A 163 -6.48 8.70 -8.29
N HIS A 164 -7.29 7.86 -7.65
CA HIS A 164 -6.82 6.72 -6.86
C HIS A 164 -5.97 5.78 -7.74
N ARG A 165 -6.53 5.37 -8.89
CA ARG A 165 -5.87 4.43 -9.82
C ARG A 165 -4.55 4.96 -10.34
N SER A 166 -4.50 6.23 -10.77
CA SER A 166 -3.27 6.83 -11.30
C SER A 166 -2.17 7.03 -10.24
N SER A 167 -2.52 7.02 -8.95
CA SER A 167 -1.57 7.15 -7.84
C SER A 167 -1.19 5.79 -7.22
N ALA A 168 -1.87 4.71 -7.62
CA ALA A 168 -1.72 3.40 -6.97
C ALA A 168 -0.29 2.86 -7.07
N ALA A 169 0.38 3.06 -8.21
CA ALA A 169 1.75 2.60 -8.42
C ALA A 169 2.80 3.34 -7.57
N LEU A 170 2.50 4.55 -7.06
CA LEU A 170 3.36 5.25 -6.10
C LEU A 170 3.24 4.67 -4.69
N VAL A 171 2.03 4.22 -4.33
CA VAL A 171 1.71 3.73 -2.97
C VAL A 171 2.02 2.25 -2.84
N ARG A 172 1.80 1.47 -3.90
CA ARG A 172 2.05 0.04 -3.97
C ARG A 172 2.89 -0.27 -5.21
N PRO A 173 4.14 -0.73 -5.04
CA PRO A 173 4.99 -1.10 -6.16
C PRO A 173 4.31 -2.15 -7.07
N PRO A 174 4.08 -1.84 -8.37
CA PRO A 174 3.46 -2.78 -9.29
C PRO A 174 4.39 -3.95 -9.60
N LEU A 175 3.81 -5.12 -9.86
CA LEU A 175 4.51 -6.33 -10.23
C LEU A 175 4.81 -6.33 -11.74
N VAL A 176 6.10 -6.35 -12.07
CA VAL A 176 6.61 -6.45 -13.44
C VAL A 176 7.28 -7.80 -13.62
N VAL A 177 6.79 -8.61 -14.56
CA VAL A 177 7.27 -9.98 -14.76
C VAL A 177 8.04 -10.09 -16.08
N LEU A 178 9.29 -10.54 -16.01
CA LEU A 178 10.08 -10.87 -17.19
C LEU A 178 9.65 -12.23 -17.76
N THR A 179 9.26 -12.25 -19.04
CA THR A 179 8.83 -13.46 -19.76
C THR A 179 9.59 -13.63 -21.08
N GLY A 180 9.40 -14.77 -21.74
CA GLY A 180 10.09 -15.12 -22.99
C GLY A 180 10.72 -16.52 -22.94
N ALA A 181 11.16 -17.02 -24.09
CA ALA A 181 11.73 -18.36 -24.24
C ALA A 181 12.96 -18.61 -23.34
N SER A 182 13.35 -19.87 -23.16
CA SER A 182 14.59 -20.20 -22.44
C SER A 182 15.78 -19.55 -23.14
N ASN A 183 16.75 -19.08 -22.35
CA ASN A 183 17.95 -18.41 -22.86
C ASN A 183 17.69 -17.14 -23.69
N THR A 184 16.59 -16.40 -23.52
CA THR A 184 16.44 -15.06 -24.14
C THR A 184 17.19 -13.94 -23.41
N GLY A 185 17.93 -14.25 -22.34
CA GLY A 185 18.67 -13.25 -21.56
C GLY A 185 17.90 -12.56 -20.45
N LYS A 186 16.74 -13.10 -20.02
CA LYS A 186 15.94 -12.58 -18.89
C LYS A 186 16.77 -12.35 -17.62
N SER A 187 17.49 -13.36 -17.15
CA SER A 187 18.31 -13.24 -15.93
C SER A 187 19.48 -12.26 -16.11
N THR A 188 20.01 -12.14 -17.32
CA THR A 188 21.02 -11.11 -17.64
C THR A 188 20.43 -9.71 -17.53
N LEU A 189 19.24 -9.49 -18.10
CA LEU A 189 18.54 -8.21 -18.00
C LEU A 189 18.12 -7.91 -16.56
N PHE A 190 17.59 -8.90 -15.83
CA PHE A 190 17.23 -8.78 -14.42
C PHE A 190 18.41 -8.30 -13.57
N ASN A 191 19.56 -8.98 -13.68
CA ASN A 191 20.77 -8.60 -12.95
C ASN A 191 21.33 -7.25 -13.39
N LEU A 192 21.22 -6.91 -14.68
CA LEU A 192 21.63 -5.61 -15.20
C LEU A 192 20.82 -4.46 -14.58
N LEU A 193 19.50 -4.64 -14.49
CA LEU A 193 18.58 -3.64 -13.93
C LEU A 193 18.80 -3.44 -12.42
N LEU A 194 19.07 -4.51 -11.67
CA LEU A 194 19.32 -4.43 -10.23
C LEU A 194 20.74 -3.97 -9.86
N GLY A 195 21.71 -4.14 -10.76
CA GLY A 195 23.13 -3.93 -10.49
C GLY A 195 23.57 -2.46 -10.40
N GLU A 196 22.76 -1.51 -10.84
CA GLU A 196 23.12 -0.08 -10.80
C GLU A 196 22.40 0.72 -9.72
N GLU A 197 21.24 0.26 -9.24
CA GLU A 197 20.48 0.92 -8.19
C GLU A 197 20.34 -0.03 -7.01
N ARG A 198 21.07 0.23 -5.91
CA ARG A 198 20.98 -0.55 -4.68
C ARG A 198 19.54 -0.62 -4.21
N ALA A 199 18.89 -1.75 -4.50
CA ALA A 199 17.66 -2.17 -3.88
C ALA A 199 17.78 -2.02 -2.35
N MET A 200 16.85 -1.28 -1.72
CA MET A 200 16.65 -1.42 -0.29
C MET A 200 16.25 -2.86 -0.02
N VAL A 201 17.21 -3.67 0.41
CA VAL A 201 16.96 -5.04 0.86
C VAL A 201 16.18 -4.93 2.17
N SER A 202 14.85 -4.92 2.09
CA SER A 202 14.04 -5.16 3.28
C SER A 202 14.24 -6.62 3.68
N GLY A 203 14.75 -6.80 4.90
CA GLY A 203 15.21 -8.07 5.44
C GLY A 203 14.08 -9.01 5.88
N GLU A 204 13.03 -9.17 5.07
CA GLU A 204 12.07 -10.26 5.26
C GLU A 204 12.32 -11.35 4.22
N LEU A 205 13.45 -12.03 4.40
CA LEU A 205 13.70 -13.36 3.84
C LEU A 205 12.72 -14.34 4.48
N GLY A 206 11.68 -14.75 3.74
CA GLY A 206 10.65 -15.61 4.29
C GLY A 206 9.72 -16.30 3.30
N THR A 207 10.27 -17.21 2.47
CA THR A 207 9.58 -18.33 1.74
C THR A 207 8.62 -17.91 0.61
N THR A 208 8.72 -18.43 -0.62
CA THR A 208 8.85 -19.82 -1.06
C THR A 208 9.84 -19.94 -2.23
N ARG A 209 10.66 -21.00 -2.21
CA ARG A 209 11.63 -21.37 -3.26
C ARG A 209 10.98 -21.27 -4.65
N ASP A 210 11.40 -20.29 -5.46
CA ASP A 210 11.71 -20.42 -6.90
C ASP A 210 11.52 -19.16 -7.78
N THR A 211 11.24 -17.96 -7.25
CA THR A 211 11.32 -16.72 -8.08
C THR A 211 12.25 -15.68 -7.49
N LEU A 212 13.13 -15.13 -8.33
CA LEU A 212 13.95 -13.97 -7.98
C LEU A 212 13.09 -12.72 -8.17
N ALA A 213 12.59 -12.18 -7.06
CA ALA A 213 11.83 -10.94 -7.01
C ALA A 213 12.66 -9.88 -6.29
N ALA A 214 12.74 -8.68 -6.86
CA ALA A 214 13.47 -7.56 -6.27
C ALA A 214 12.81 -6.22 -6.60
N PRO A 215 12.91 -5.21 -5.71
CA PRO A 215 12.49 -3.87 -6.04
C PRO A 215 13.46 -3.26 -7.05
N LEU A 216 12.92 -2.65 -8.10
CA LEU A 216 13.62 -1.86 -9.10
C LEU A 216 13.12 -0.42 -8.99
N ALA A 217 14.01 0.53 -8.71
CA ALA A 217 13.69 1.93 -8.79
C ALA A 217 13.79 2.43 -10.25
N LEU A 218 12.88 3.32 -10.63
CA LEU A 218 12.75 3.91 -11.95
C LEU A 218 12.31 5.38 -11.76
N ASP A 219 13.28 6.30 -11.72
CA ASP A 219 13.04 7.69 -11.32
C ASP A 219 12.29 7.80 -9.97
N ASP A 220 11.07 8.35 -9.99
CA ASP A 220 10.18 8.55 -8.84
C ASP A 220 9.43 7.26 -8.44
N TRP A 221 9.58 6.18 -9.20
CA TRP A 221 8.79 4.96 -9.11
C TRP A 221 9.60 3.80 -8.56
N VAL A 222 8.91 2.87 -7.89
CA VAL A 222 9.48 1.58 -7.50
C VAL A 222 8.56 0.50 -8.01
N VAL A 223 9.10 -0.51 -8.69
CA VAL A 223 8.37 -1.68 -9.18
C VAL A 223 8.95 -2.96 -8.59
N ARG A 224 8.16 -4.02 -8.45
CA ARG A 224 8.66 -5.35 -8.09
C ARG A 224 8.96 -6.10 -9.38
N LEU A 225 10.24 -6.20 -9.73
CA LEU A 225 10.69 -6.94 -10.89
C LEU A 225 10.84 -8.42 -10.52
N VAL A 226 10.32 -9.31 -11.38
CA VAL A 226 10.44 -10.77 -11.20
C VAL A 226 11.04 -11.43 -12.42
N ASP A 227 12.08 -12.24 -12.22
CA ASP A 227 12.60 -13.16 -13.23
C ASP A 227 11.98 -14.55 -13.11
N THR A 228 11.26 -14.95 -14.16
CA THR A 228 10.62 -16.28 -14.25
C THR A 228 11.60 -17.40 -14.61
N ALA A 229 12.80 -17.10 -15.11
CA ALA A 229 13.81 -18.11 -15.43
C ALA A 229 14.66 -18.54 -14.23
N GLY A 230 14.72 -17.75 -13.16
CA GLY A 230 15.47 -18.04 -11.93
C GLY A 230 15.04 -19.32 -11.19
N VAL A 231 13.88 -19.90 -11.55
CA VAL A 231 13.40 -21.21 -11.07
C VAL A 231 14.36 -22.36 -11.42
N ARG A 232 15.25 -22.18 -12.40
CA ARG A 232 15.98 -23.30 -13.03
C ARG A 232 17.40 -23.56 -12.53
N ASP A 233 18.04 -22.62 -11.82
CA ASP A 233 19.49 -22.70 -11.53
C ASP A 233 19.86 -23.15 -10.11
N LEU A 234 18.87 -23.55 -9.30
CA LEU A 234 19.12 -24.23 -8.02
C LEU A 234 19.32 -25.73 -8.24
N GLY A 235 20.51 -26.07 -8.74
CA GLY A 235 21.06 -27.41 -8.97
C GLY A 235 20.20 -28.60 -8.56
N SER A 236 19.48 -29.20 -9.50
CA SER A 236 19.04 -30.59 -9.36
C SER A 236 18.94 -31.31 -10.71
N THR A 237 19.37 -32.55 -10.70
CA THR A 237 19.48 -33.52 -11.81
C THR A 237 18.14 -34.01 -12.38
N ALA A 238 17.06 -33.22 -12.28
CA ALA A 238 15.70 -33.58 -12.71
C ALA A 238 15.13 -32.56 -13.72
N LYS A 239 15.67 -32.55 -14.94
CA LYS A 239 15.48 -31.51 -15.95
C LYS A 239 14.02 -31.29 -16.43
N GLY A 240 13.15 -32.31 -16.34
CA GLY A 240 11.79 -32.26 -16.93
C GLY A 240 10.69 -31.76 -15.99
N ALA A 241 10.68 -32.19 -14.71
CA ALA A 241 9.62 -31.82 -13.76
C ALA A 241 9.79 -30.38 -13.25
N VAL A 242 11.03 -29.95 -13.04
CA VAL A 242 11.38 -28.58 -12.63
C VAL A 242 11.04 -27.55 -13.72
N GLU A 243 11.19 -27.93 -14.99
CA GLU A 243 10.84 -27.08 -16.12
C GLU A 243 9.32 -26.87 -16.25
N ALA A 244 8.52 -27.90 -16.02
CA ALA A 244 7.05 -27.81 -16.03
C ALA A 244 6.52 -26.93 -14.88
N GLU A 245 7.07 -27.10 -13.68
CA GLU A 245 6.70 -26.30 -12.51
C GLU A 245 7.11 -24.82 -12.67
N GLY A 246 8.31 -24.55 -13.18
CA GLY A 246 8.74 -23.18 -13.49
C GLY A 246 7.91 -22.50 -14.57
N MET A 247 7.44 -23.24 -15.59
CA MET A 247 6.48 -22.71 -16.56
C MET A 247 5.11 -22.42 -15.94
N ARG A 248 4.65 -23.25 -14.98
CA ARG A 248 3.39 -23.00 -14.27
C ARG A 248 3.48 -21.74 -13.42
N LEU A 249 4.53 -21.63 -12.59
CA LEU A 249 4.77 -20.48 -11.74
C LEU A 249 4.94 -19.18 -12.55
N GLY A 250 5.66 -19.25 -13.67
CA GLY A 250 5.79 -18.11 -14.60
C GLY A 250 4.46 -17.64 -15.16
N ARG A 251 3.54 -18.56 -15.52
CA ARG A 251 2.18 -18.20 -15.97
C ARG A 251 1.33 -17.62 -14.85
N GLU A 252 1.40 -18.19 -13.65
CA GLU A 252 0.66 -17.71 -12.49
C GLU A 252 1.07 -16.29 -12.10
N LEU A 253 2.38 -16.00 -12.11
CA LEU A 253 2.90 -14.66 -11.84
C LEU A 253 2.54 -13.67 -12.94
N SER A 254 2.67 -14.07 -14.20
CA SER A 254 2.29 -13.21 -15.34
C SER A 254 0.80 -12.85 -15.30
N ALA A 255 -0.06 -13.78 -14.87
CA ALA A 255 -1.50 -13.54 -14.74
C ALA A 255 -1.85 -12.54 -13.61
N ARG A 256 -0.96 -12.34 -12.64
CA ARG A 256 -1.12 -11.38 -11.54
C ARG A 256 -0.33 -10.09 -11.75
N ALA A 257 0.50 -10.03 -12.78
CA ALA A 257 1.36 -8.90 -13.06
C ALA A 257 0.53 -7.72 -13.53
N GLU A 258 0.84 -6.52 -13.02
CA GLU A 258 0.37 -5.28 -13.62
C GLU A 258 1.03 -5.04 -14.99
N LEU A 259 2.24 -5.58 -15.21
CA LEU A 259 2.91 -5.54 -16.51
C LEU A 259 3.76 -6.80 -16.76
N THR A 260 3.64 -7.36 -17.97
CA THR A 260 4.55 -8.38 -18.46
C THR A 260 5.53 -7.79 -19.46
N LEU A 261 6.82 -7.99 -19.25
CA LEU A 261 7.90 -7.60 -20.16
C LEU A 261 8.47 -8.85 -20.84
N GLU A 262 8.13 -9.07 -22.09
CA GLU A 262 8.54 -10.24 -22.85
C GLU A 262 9.81 -9.98 -23.66
N LEU A 263 10.78 -10.87 -23.50
CA LEU A 263 12.03 -10.87 -24.26
C LEU A 263 11.95 -11.87 -25.41
N VAL A 264 12.10 -11.37 -26.63
CA VAL A 264 12.28 -12.14 -27.85
C VAL A 264 13.77 -12.11 -28.22
N ASP A 265 14.40 -13.25 -28.50
CA ASP A 265 15.80 -13.26 -28.96
C ASP A 265 15.86 -12.79 -30.42
N TYR A 266 16.79 -11.90 -30.75
CA TYR A 266 16.92 -11.33 -32.09
C TYR A 266 17.08 -12.41 -33.17
N GLN A 267 17.90 -13.44 -32.96
CA GLN A 267 18.15 -14.58 -33.88
C GLN A 267 18.00 -14.33 -35.41
N GLY A 268 18.36 -13.14 -35.92
CA GLY A 268 18.20 -12.80 -37.33
C GLY A 268 16.75 -12.53 -37.78
N LEU A 269 15.89 -12.03 -36.89
CA LEU A 269 14.53 -11.56 -37.21
C LEU A 269 14.57 -10.61 -38.41
N SER A 270 13.63 -10.82 -39.33
CA SER A 270 13.40 -9.96 -40.48
C SER A 270 12.43 -8.82 -40.13
N PRO A 271 12.39 -7.73 -40.91
CA PRO A 271 11.40 -6.67 -40.72
C PRO A 271 9.95 -7.17 -40.63
N ASP A 272 9.58 -8.16 -41.45
CA ASP A 272 8.23 -8.72 -41.50
C ASP A 272 7.86 -9.60 -40.29
N THR A 273 8.86 -10.06 -39.54
CA THR A 273 8.69 -10.92 -38.35
C THR A 273 8.95 -10.18 -37.05
N TRP A 274 9.20 -8.86 -37.13
CA TRP A 274 9.46 -8.04 -35.96
C TRP A 274 8.22 -8.00 -35.04
N PRO A 275 8.38 -8.23 -33.72
CA PRO A 275 7.24 -8.27 -32.82
C PRO A 275 6.61 -6.89 -32.66
N ASP A 276 5.29 -6.87 -32.46
CA ASP A 276 4.58 -5.67 -31.97
C ASP A 276 5.10 -5.33 -30.56
N PRO A 277 5.59 -4.11 -30.29
CA PRO A 277 6.00 -3.68 -28.95
C PRO A 277 4.92 -3.78 -27.89
N ALA A 278 3.65 -3.63 -28.25
CA ALA A 278 2.54 -3.51 -27.31
C ALA A 278 1.32 -4.26 -27.84
N PRO A 279 1.40 -5.61 -27.96
CA PRO A 279 0.32 -6.41 -28.55
C PRO A 279 -0.97 -6.34 -27.72
N GLU A 280 -0.86 -6.01 -26.43
CA GLU A 280 -1.98 -5.81 -25.50
C GLU A 280 -1.57 -4.85 -24.37
N PRO A 281 -2.54 -4.20 -23.67
CA PRO A 281 -2.24 -3.12 -22.72
C PRO A 281 -1.23 -3.49 -21.62
N GLY A 282 -1.34 -4.69 -21.04
CA GLY A 282 -0.49 -5.19 -19.95
C GLY A 282 0.77 -5.94 -20.38
N ARG A 283 1.15 -5.87 -21.66
CA ARG A 283 2.33 -6.55 -22.20
C ARG A 283 3.19 -5.60 -23.00
N ARG A 284 4.49 -5.68 -22.79
CA ARG A 284 5.51 -5.02 -23.61
C ARG A 284 6.49 -6.05 -24.13
N VAL A 285 6.83 -5.96 -25.40
CA VAL A 285 7.74 -6.90 -26.08
C VAL A 285 9.00 -6.15 -26.48
N LEU A 286 10.15 -6.73 -26.16
CA LEU A 286 11.45 -6.19 -26.57
C LEU A 286 12.32 -7.29 -27.18
N VAL A 287 13.15 -6.87 -28.13
CA VAL A 287 14.11 -7.75 -28.79
C VAL A 287 15.44 -7.71 -28.03
N SER A 288 15.88 -8.84 -27.54
CA SER A 288 17.11 -9.04 -26.79
C SER A 288 18.23 -9.59 -27.68
N ARG A 289 19.48 -9.47 -27.24
CA ARG A 289 20.67 -9.96 -27.97
C ARG A 289 20.80 -9.39 -29.38
N ALA A 290 20.44 -8.12 -29.54
CA ALA A 290 20.54 -7.42 -30.82
C ALA A 290 21.99 -7.00 -31.18
N ASP A 291 22.99 -7.69 -30.62
CA ASP A 291 24.43 -7.42 -30.83
C ASP A 291 24.86 -7.49 -32.30
N ALA A 292 24.17 -8.35 -33.08
CA ALA A 292 24.47 -8.65 -34.47
C ALA A 292 23.48 -7.97 -35.44
N MET A 293 22.64 -7.06 -34.95
CA MET A 293 21.67 -6.35 -35.78
C MET A 293 22.38 -5.42 -36.77
N SER A 294 21.90 -5.37 -38.03
CA SER A 294 22.43 -4.45 -39.03
C SER A 294 22.05 -3.00 -38.70
N GLU A 295 22.87 -2.03 -39.13
CA GLU A 295 22.58 -0.60 -38.95
C GLU A 295 21.25 -0.18 -39.59
N GLU A 296 20.91 -0.76 -40.74
CA GLU A 296 19.65 -0.49 -41.44
C GLU A 296 18.44 -0.93 -40.62
N LEU A 297 18.49 -2.12 -39.99
CA LEU A 297 17.42 -2.62 -39.13
C LEU A 297 17.39 -1.90 -37.78
N ALA A 298 18.55 -1.49 -37.26
CA ALA A 298 18.64 -0.64 -36.08
C ALA A 298 17.93 0.70 -36.30
N ALA A 299 18.07 1.30 -37.48
CA ALA A 299 17.44 2.57 -37.81
C ALA A 299 15.91 2.45 -37.97
N SER A 300 15.40 1.33 -38.51
CA SER A 300 13.96 1.13 -38.74
C SER A 300 13.23 0.57 -37.51
N ASN A 301 13.85 -0.34 -36.76
CA ASN A 301 13.21 -1.16 -35.72
C ASN A 301 13.99 -1.21 -34.39
N GLY A 302 15.21 -0.65 -34.33
CA GLY A 302 16.09 -0.75 -33.16
C GLY A 302 15.61 -0.03 -31.89
N LYS A 303 14.51 0.72 -31.95
CA LYS A 303 13.91 1.39 -30.79
C LYS A 303 13.42 0.43 -29.70
N LEU A 304 13.25 -0.85 -30.03
CA LEU A 304 12.74 -1.88 -29.11
C LEU A 304 13.76 -3.00 -28.90
N ALA A 305 14.98 -2.80 -29.40
CA ALA A 305 16.05 -3.78 -29.37
C ALA A 305 17.11 -3.38 -28.36
N ILE A 306 17.59 -4.35 -27.58
CA ILE A 306 18.62 -4.17 -26.58
C ILE A 306 19.75 -5.19 -26.74
N SER A 307 20.95 -4.75 -26.34
CA SER A 307 21.99 -5.66 -25.89
C SER A 307 22.38 -5.33 -24.47
N ALA A 308 21.89 -6.13 -23.51
CA ALA A 308 22.20 -5.96 -22.10
C ALA A 308 23.71 -6.04 -21.79
N LEU A 309 24.50 -6.71 -22.63
CA LEU A 309 25.94 -6.90 -22.41
C LEU A 309 26.81 -5.88 -23.15
N ARG A 310 26.40 -5.43 -24.34
CA ARG A 310 27.19 -4.47 -25.13
C ARG A 310 26.78 -3.02 -24.94
N ASP A 311 25.51 -2.78 -24.67
CA ASP A 311 24.96 -1.44 -24.44
C ASP A 311 24.02 -1.45 -23.22
N PRO A 312 24.59 -1.62 -22.02
CA PRO A 312 23.82 -1.72 -20.79
C PRO A 312 23.03 -0.44 -20.48
N GLU A 313 23.56 0.74 -20.80
CA GLU A 313 22.89 2.03 -20.55
C GLU A 313 21.64 2.18 -21.41
N HIS A 314 21.72 1.94 -22.72
CA HIS A 314 20.56 1.93 -23.61
C HIS A 314 19.53 0.88 -23.17
N ALA A 315 19.99 -0.31 -22.80
CA ALA A 315 19.10 -1.38 -22.33
C ALA A 315 18.32 -0.97 -21.08
N ARG A 316 18.95 -0.30 -20.10
CA ARG A 316 18.27 0.20 -18.91
C ARG A 316 17.28 1.31 -19.23
N ALA A 317 17.71 2.32 -20.00
CA ALA A 317 16.86 3.45 -20.36
C ALA A 317 15.59 2.97 -21.09
N LEU A 318 15.76 2.16 -22.13
CA LEU A 318 14.64 1.65 -22.91
C LEU A 318 13.69 0.77 -22.08
N VAL A 319 14.23 -0.11 -21.22
CA VAL A 319 13.39 -0.96 -20.38
C VAL A 319 12.66 -0.15 -19.32
N GLY A 320 13.31 0.85 -18.73
CA GLY A 320 12.67 1.80 -17.81
C GLY A 320 11.51 2.53 -18.47
N ASP A 321 11.73 3.09 -19.66
CA ASP A 321 10.70 3.78 -20.44
C ASP A 321 9.52 2.85 -20.77
N LEU A 322 9.79 1.62 -21.23
CA LEU A 322 8.75 0.63 -21.53
C LEU A 322 7.95 0.23 -20.29
N ILE A 323 8.59 0.12 -19.12
CA ILE A 323 7.90 -0.18 -17.87
C ILE A 323 7.00 0.99 -17.47
N LEU A 324 7.53 2.21 -17.47
CA LEU A 324 6.75 3.39 -17.10
C LEU A 324 5.59 3.63 -18.07
N GLU A 325 5.80 3.46 -19.37
CA GLU A 325 4.75 3.55 -20.39
C GLU A 325 3.71 2.43 -20.21
N GLY A 326 4.18 1.20 -19.97
CA GLY A 326 3.37 0.03 -19.64
C GLY A 326 2.40 0.25 -18.48
N LEU A 327 2.88 0.94 -17.45
CA LEU A 327 2.14 1.23 -16.24
C LEU A 327 1.36 2.56 -16.31
N GLY A 328 1.41 3.30 -17.42
CA GLY A 328 0.77 4.61 -17.57
C GLY A 328 1.39 5.70 -16.69
N CYS A 329 2.66 5.56 -16.33
CA CYS A 329 3.40 6.40 -15.38
C CYS A 329 4.21 7.53 -16.05
N THR A 330 4.04 7.76 -17.37
CA THR A 330 4.86 8.69 -18.19
C THR A 330 4.37 10.14 -18.22
N GLY A 331 3.41 10.53 -17.38
CA GLY A 331 2.80 11.87 -17.37
C GLY A 331 3.05 12.67 -16.08
N ARG A 332 2.96 14.01 -16.17
CA ARG A 332 3.00 14.90 -14.99
C ARG A 332 1.90 14.61 -13.99
N GLU A 333 0.75 14.10 -14.46
CA GLU A 333 -0.38 13.75 -13.60
C GLU A 333 -0.16 12.46 -12.79
N ALA A 334 0.73 11.59 -13.26
CA ALA A 334 1.14 10.38 -12.58
C ALA A 334 2.16 10.65 -11.47
N ARG A 335 2.87 11.78 -11.53
CA ARG A 335 3.83 12.18 -10.48
C ARG A 335 3.13 12.77 -9.25
N TRP A 336 3.83 12.69 -8.11
CA TRP A 336 3.41 13.38 -6.89
C TRP A 336 3.27 14.88 -7.12
N GLN A 337 2.21 15.45 -6.56
CA GLN A 337 1.93 16.89 -6.55
C GLN A 337 1.61 17.28 -5.11
N ALA A 338 2.37 18.24 -4.58
CA ALA A 338 2.23 18.69 -3.20
C ALA A 338 0.79 19.14 -2.91
N ASP A 339 0.28 18.75 -1.74
CA ASP A 339 -1.06 19.08 -1.23
C ASP A 339 -2.23 18.61 -2.09
N ARG A 340 -2.00 17.76 -3.11
CA ARG A 340 -3.08 17.16 -3.89
C ARG A 340 -3.73 16.03 -3.09
N GLY A 341 -5.05 16.08 -2.94
CA GLY A 341 -5.84 15.08 -2.25
C GLY A 341 -5.93 13.79 -3.05
N VAL A 342 -5.47 12.68 -2.47
CA VAL A 342 -5.53 11.35 -3.08
C VAL A 342 -6.19 10.36 -2.12
N PRO A 343 -7.35 9.78 -2.48
CA PRO A 343 -7.94 8.69 -1.70
C PRO A 343 -7.08 7.43 -1.86
N LEU A 344 -6.50 6.98 -0.74
CA LEU A 344 -5.60 5.82 -0.71
C LEU A 344 -6.37 4.48 -0.77
N GLU A 345 -7.66 4.49 -0.42
CA GLU A 345 -8.60 3.38 -0.50
C GLU A 345 -9.56 3.56 -1.68
N LEU A 346 -9.82 2.48 -2.43
CA LEU A 346 -10.74 2.50 -3.55
C LEU A 346 -12.17 2.79 -3.08
N GLU A 347 -12.60 2.19 -1.98
CA GLU A 347 -13.95 2.34 -1.44
C GLU A 347 -14.26 3.79 -1.06
N ARG A 348 -13.25 4.52 -0.54
CA ARG A 348 -13.37 5.94 -0.25
C ARG A 348 -13.42 6.78 -1.52
N ALA A 349 -12.62 6.44 -2.53
CA ALA A 349 -12.67 7.09 -3.82
C ALA A 349 -14.06 6.95 -4.47
N GLU A 350 -14.62 5.75 -4.46
CA GLU A 350 -15.97 5.46 -4.94
C GLU A 350 -17.04 6.21 -4.15
N ALA A 351 -16.92 6.26 -2.82
CA ALA A 351 -17.87 6.99 -1.97
C ALA A 351 -17.82 8.51 -2.19
N LEU A 352 -16.63 9.08 -2.43
CA LEU A 352 -16.46 10.49 -2.80
C LEU A 352 -17.08 10.79 -4.17
N ASP A 353 -16.86 9.95 -5.18
CA ASP A 353 -17.52 10.10 -6.48
C ASP A 353 -19.06 9.93 -6.36
N GLY A 354 -19.53 9.05 -5.46
CA GLY A 354 -20.93 8.87 -5.13
C GLY A 354 -21.60 10.08 -4.45
N ALA A 355 -20.82 11.03 -3.90
CA ALA A 355 -21.33 12.29 -3.35
C ALA A 355 -21.55 13.37 -4.42
N ARG A 356 -21.01 13.20 -5.63
CA ARG A 356 -21.09 14.19 -6.73
C ARG A 356 -22.52 14.58 -7.15
N PRO A 357 -23.53 13.67 -7.16
CA PRO A 357 -24.91 14.04 -7.50
C PRO A 357 -25.58 15.03 -6.53
N LEU A 358 -25.11 15.11 -5.28
CA LEU A 358 -25.61 16.11 -4.32
C LEU A 358 -25.11 17.49 -4.75
N PRO A 359 -25.88 18.59 -4.64
CA PRO A 359 -25.36 19.93 -4.90
C PRO A 359 -24.27 20.33 -3.88
N PRO A 360 -23.36 21.25 -4.21
CA PRO A 360 -22.42 21.81 -3.24
C PRO A 360 -23.16 22.42 -2.03
N GLY A 361 -22.66 22.19 -0.82
CA GLY A 361 -23.27 22.68 0.43
C GLY A 361 -23.34 21.61 1.53
N GLU A 362 -24.12 21.90 2.59
CA GLU A 362 -24.15 21.10 3.83
C GLU A 362 -24.41 19.60 3.61
N ALA A 363 -25.33 19.25 2.70
CA ALA A 363 -25.66 17.83 2.44
C ALA A 363 -24.48 17.06 1.83
N ARG A 364 -23.78 17.67 0.87
CA ARG A 364 -22.59 17.04 0.26
C ARG A 364 -21.43 17.02 1.25
N GLU A 365 -21.23 18.10 2.01
CA GLU A 365 -20.18 18.20 3.02
C GLU A 365 -20.35 17.16 4.13
N SER A 366 -21.57 16.99 4.66
CA SER A 366 -21.87 15.96 5.66
C SER A 366 -21.56 14.54 5.15
N ARG A 367 -21.96 14.24 3.91
CA ARG A 367 -21.64 12.95 3.28
C ARG A 367 -20.13 12.74 3.10
N VAL A 368 -19.41 13.76 2.65
CA VAL A 368 -17.95 13.71 2.49
C VAL A 368 -17.26 13.54 3.84
N LEU A 369 -17.70 14.24 4.89
CA LEU A 369 -17.17 14.09 6.24
C LEU A 369 -17.33 12.65 6.76
N GLY A 370 -18.47 12.00 6.51
CA GLY A 370 -18.65 10.58 6.82
C GLY A 370 -17.58 9.70 6.18
N VAL A 371 -17.40 9.84 4.85
CA VAL A 371 -16.38 9.08 4.09
C VAL A 371 -14.97 9.31 4.64
N LEU A 372 -14.61 10.56 4.93
CA LEU A 372 -13.28 10.93 5.44
C LEU A 372 -13.00 10.37 6.85
N ASN A 373 -14.05 10.07 7.61
CA ASN A 373 -13.96 9.55 8.98
C ASN A 373 -14.12 8.02 9.07
N GLY A 374 -14.25 7.32 7.93
CA GLY A 374 -14.36 5.85 7.89
C GLY A 374 -15.76 5.32 7.64
N ASP A 375 -16.79 6.17 7.60
CA ASP A 375 -18.15 5.75 7.27
C ASP A 375 -18.35 5.64 5.75
N THR A 376 -18.08 4.46 5.19
CA THR A 376 -18.36 4.13 3.78
C THR A 376 -19.71 3.44 3.59
N SER A 377 -20.51 3.27 4.66
CA SER A 377 -21.71 2.43 4.68
C SER A 377 -22.93 3.00 3.91
N GLY A 378 -22.80 4.21 3.35
CA GLY A 378 -23.82 4.88 2.55
C GLY A 378 -24.00 4.38 1.11
N GLN A 379 -23.49 3.21 0.73
CA GLN A 379 -23.81 2.59 -0.56
C GLN A 379 -25.19 1.92 -0.51
N VAL A 380 -26.10 2.43 -1.33
CA VAL A 380 -27.29 1.69 -1.77
C VAL A 380 -26.81 0.40 -2.44
N SER A 381 -27.12 -0.75 -1.84
CA SER A 381 -26.88 -2.06 -2.43
C SER A 381 -27.40 -2.14 -3.87
N PRO A 382 -26.58 -2.51 -4.88
CA PRO A 382 -27.13 -3.01 -6.12
C PRO A 382 -27.59 -4.45 -5.87
N SER A 383 -28.88 -4.59 -5.62
CA SER A 383 -29.58 -5.87 -5.58
C SER A 383 -29.52 -6.58 -6.94
N THR A 384 -28.46 -7.33 -7.22
CA THR A 384 -28.52 -8.48 -8.17
C THR A 384 -27.33 -9.43 -7.96
N ARG A 385 -27.45 -10.37 -7.02
CA ARG A 385 -26.75 -11.66 -7.18
C ARG A 385 -27.55 -12.45 -8.21
N VAL A 386 -27.08 -12.43 -9.45
CA VAL A 386 -27.44 -13.43 -10.46
C VAL A 386 -27.02 -14.78 -9.88
N ALA A 387 -28.01 -15.59 -9.51
CA ALA A 387 -27.82 -16.99 -9.19
C ALA A 387 -27.41 -17.72 -10.48
N HIS A 388 -26.11 -17.94 -10.67
CA HIS A 388 -25.65 -18.96 -11.61
C HIS A 388 -25.81 -20.32 -10.93
N GLY A 389 -26.95 -20.95 -11.22
CA GLY A 389 -27.11 -22.38 -11.03
C GLY A 389 -26.16 -23.13 -11.96
N ASN A 390 -25.30 -23.96 -11.39
CA ASN A 390 -24.56 -25.01 -12.08
C ASN A 390 -25.53 -26.09 -12.55
N PRO A 391 -25.51 -26.50 -13.82
CA PRO A 391 -25.98 -27.81 -14.24
C PRO A 391 -24.78 -28.68 -14.60
N HIS A 392 -24.60 -29.78 -13.89
CA HIS A 392 -23.87 -30.96 -14.39
C HIS A 392 -24.43 -32.22 -13.71
N PRO A 393 -24.47 -33.37 -14.39
CA PRO A 393 -24.55 -33.64 -15.83
C PRO A 393 -25.98 -33.95 -16.32
#